data_AF-A0A661T9Q4-F1
#
_entry.id   AF-A0A661T9Q4-F1
#
_cell.length_a   1.000
_cell.length_b   1.000
_cell.length_c   1.000
_cell.angle_alpha   90.00
_cell.angle_beta   90.00
_cell.angle_gamma   90.00
#
_symmetry.space_group_name_H-M   'P 1'
#
loop_
_entity.id
_entity.type
_entity.pdbx_description
1 polymer ?
#
loop_
_entity_poly.entity_id
_entity_poly.type
_entity_poly.pdbx_seq_one_letter_code
_entity_poly.pdbx_strand_id
1 'polypeptide(L)'
;MKKIFVASIICGLWFVAGCAGNALVPIDRSYPVKPLMLPRDLAAHDWAETEWWYYTGHLKDSNGERYGFELTFFRRRIDNDRPMGIPAAWFGDTAMMAHFA
;
A
#
# COMPACT_ATOMS: atom_id res chain seq x y z
N MET A 1 -11.46 15.66 -41.95
CA MET A 1 -10.33 14.70 -41.82
C MET A 1 -9.33 15.08 -40.72
N LYS A 2 -8.83 16.34 -40.62
CA LYS A 2 -7.90 16.75 -39.54
C LYS A 2 -8.46 16.65 -38.10
N LYS A 3 -9.76 16.91 -37.88
CA LYS A 3 -10.39 16.88 -36.54
C LYS A 3 -10.53 15.45 -35.95
N ILE A 4 -10.67 14.44 -36.81
CA ILE A 4 -10.77 13.02 -36.40
C ILE A 4 -9.38 12.50 -35.96
N PHE A 5 -8.31 12.97 -36.61
CA PHE A 5 -6.94 12.60 -36.27
C PHE A 5 -6.52 13.15 -34.90
N VAL A 6 -6.91 14.39 -34.57
CA VAL A 6 -6.63 15.01 -33.26
C VAL A 6 -7.42 14.32 -32.13
N ALA A 7 -8.69 13.97 -32.37
CA ALA A 7 -9.50 13.24 -31.38
C ALA A 7 -8.93 11.84 -31.08
N SER A 8 -8.37 11.16 -32.09
CA SER A 8 -7.76 9.84 -31.92
C SER A 8 -6.44 9.89 -31.14
N ILE A 9 -5.63 10.94 -31.32
CA ILE A 9 -4.40 11.15 -30.55
C ILE A 9 -4.71 11.45 -29.09
N ILE A 10 -5.71 12.30 -28.82
CA ILE A 10 -6.15 12.61 -27.45
C ILE A 10 -6.69 11.35 -26.79
N CYS A 11 -7.54 10.56 -27.47
CA CYS A 11 -8.05 9.29 -26.93
C CYS A 11 -6.93 8.27 -26.64
N GLY A 12 -5.90 8.19 -27.50
CA GLY A 12 -4.73 7.34 -27.27
C GLY A 12 -3.87 7.78 -26.08
N LEU A 13 -3.72 9.09 -25.87
CA LEU A 13 -2.98 9.67 -24.73
C LEU A 13 -3.67 9.42 -23.39
N TRP A 14 -5.01 9.44 -23.34
CA TRP A 14 -5.76 9.07 -22.14
C TRP A 14 -5.70 7.55 -21.85
N PHE A 15 -5.58 6.71 -22.88
CA PHE A 15 -5.52 5.25 -22.71
C PHE A 15 -4.19 4.77 -22.10
N VAL A 16 -3.07 5.44 -22.42
CA VAL A 16 -1.74 5.07 -21.89
C VAL A 16 -1.55 5.50 -20.42
N ALA A 17 -2.21 6.59 -19.99
CA ALA A 17 -2.08 7.09 -18.62
C ALA A 17 -2.83 6.24 -17.57
N GLY A 18 -3.77 5.39 -17.97
CA GLY A 18 -4.59 4.58 -17.05
C GLY A 18 -3.91 3.32 -16.50
N CYS A 19 -2.77 2.92 -17.03
CA CYS A 19 -2.08 1.68 -16.64
C CYS A 19 -0.93 1.88 -15.63
N ALA A 20 -0.63 3.13 -15.25
CA ALA A 20 0.34 3.40 -14.20
C ALA A 20 -0.36 3.24 -12.85
N GLY A 21 -0.30 2.03 -12.28
CA GLY A 21 -0.56 1.81 -10.85
C GLY A 21 0.43 2.59 -9.97
N ASN A 22 0.60 2.24 -8.70
CA ASN A 22 1.43 3.00 -7.72
C ASN A 22 2.95 3.06 -8.03
N ALA A 23 3.36 2.87 -9.28
CA ALA A 23 4.70 3.06 -9.82
C ALA A 23 5.30 4.46 -9.60
N LEU A 24 4.55 5.43 -9.07
CA LEU A 24 5.02 6.80 -8.86
C LEU A 24 5.83 6.99 -7.58
N VAL A 25 5.70 6.12 -6.57
CA VAL A 25 6.46 6.22 -5.31
C VAL A 25 7.48 5.08 -5.26
N PRO A 26 8.79 5.37 -5.35
CA PRO A 26 9.82 4.33 -5.23
C PRO A 26 9.89 3.81 -3.79
N ILE A 27 10.27 2.53 -3.65
CA ILE A 27 10.61 1.96 -2.35
C ILE A 27 11.87 2.65 -1.84
N ASP A 28 11.79 3.23 -0.64
CA ASP A 28 12.94 3.79 0.08
C ASP A 28 13.40 2.82 1.17
N ARG A 29 14.63 2.31 1.03
CA ARG A 29 15.27 1.39 2.00
C ARG A 29 16.24 2.12 2.93
N SER A 30 16.30 3.45 2.85
CA SER A 30 17.14 4.27 3.72
C SER A 30 16.58 4.26 5.13
N TYR A 31 17.46 4.25 6.14
CA TYR A 31 17.02 4.50 7.51
C TYR A 31 16.48 5.94 7.62
N PRO A 32 15.41 6.18 8.40
CA PRO A 32 14.82 7.52 8.51
C PRO A 32 15.84 8.48 9.12
N VAL A 33 16.30 9.42 8.29
CA VAL A 33 17.22 10.50 8.70
C VAL A 33 16.48 11.74 9.21
N LYS A 34 15.15 11.80 9.00
CA LYS A 34 14.31 12.92 9.41
C LYS A 34 13.62 12.60 10.74
N PRO A 35 13.44 13.59 11.64
CA PRO A 35 12.62 13.41 12.83
C PRO A 35 11.18 13.01 12.50
N LEU A 36 10.56 12.23 13.40
CA LEU A 36 9.14 11.86 13.32
C LEU A 36 8.26 13.13 13.42
N MET A 37 7.32 13.28 12.50
CA MET A 37 6.38 14.40 12.42
C MET A 37 4.93 13.90 12.52
N LEU A 38 4.33 14.09 13.68
CA LEU A 38 2.91 13.80 13.90
C LEU A 38 2.05 15.04 13.58
N PRO A 39 0.86 14.88 12.98
CA PRO A 39 0.16 13.62 12.66
C PRO A 39 0.52 13.02 11.29
N ARG A 40 1.38 13.67 10.49
CA ARG A 40 1.72 13.24 9.13
C ARG A 40 2.17 11.78 9.07
N ASP A 41 3.07 11.39 9.97
CA ASP A 41 3.68 10.06 9.98
C ASP A 41 2.79 9.01 10.70
N LEU A 42 1.53 9.34 11.03
CA LEU A 42 0.50 8.35 11.41
C LEU A 42 -0.16 7.70 10.17
N ALA A 43 -0.06 8.34 9.01
CA ALA A 43 -0.61 7.81 7.76
C ALA A 43 0.24 6.63 7.25
N ALA A 44 -0.32 5.86 6.32
CA ALA A 44 0.42 4.80 5.64
C ALA A 44 1.59 5.36 4.82
N HIS A 45 2.67 4.61 4.75
CA HIS A 45 3.91 5.00 4.09
C HIS A 45 4.08 4.23 2.77
N ASP A 46 3.65 4.83 1.65
CA ASP A 46 3.70 4.18 0.33
C ASP A 46 5.13 3.84 -0.16
N TRP A 47 6.13 4.57 0.35
CA TRP A 47 7.55 4.34 0.09
C TRP A 47 8.12 3.16 0.88
N ALA A 48 7.45 2.70 1.95
CA ALA A 48 7.93 1.58 2.73
C ALA A 48 7.68 0.26 1.98
N GLU A 49 8.72 -0.59 1.86
CA GLU A 49 8.56 -1.94 1.32
C GLU A 49 7.68 -2.81 2.21
N THR A 50 7.86 -2.66 3.53
CA THR A 50 7.11 -3.37 4.56
C THR A 50 6.63 -2.38 5.61
N GLU A 51 5.36 -2.49 5.99
CA GLU A 51 4.73 -1.65 7.00
C GLU A 51 3.78 -2.49 7.85
N TRP A 52 3.64 -2.15 9.12
CA TRP A 52 2.79 -2.88 10.05
C TRP A 52 2.00 -1.95 10.96
N TRP A 53 0.81 -2.41 11.32
CA TRP A 53 0.00 -1.83 12.40
C TRP A 53 -0.28 -2.94 13.40
N TYR A 54 0.13 -2.70 14.65
CA TYR A 54 -0.01 -3.69 15.71
C TYR A 54 -0.70 -3.05 16.90
N TYR A 55 -1.95 -3.44 17.12
CA TYR A 55 -2.77 -3.02 18.25
C TYR A 55 -2.86 -4.16 19.24
N THR A 56 -2.49 -3.91 20.49
CA THR A 56 -2.64 -4.85 21.60
C THR A 56 -3.32 -4.15 22.76
N GLY A 57 -4.06 -4.90 23.55
CA GLY A 57 -4.68 -4.31 24.72
C GLY A 57 -5.47 -5.30 25.57
N HIS A 58 -6.17 -4.71 26.54
CA HIS A 58 -7.03 -5.43 27.46
C HIS A 58 -8.42 -4.83 27.43
N LEU A 59 -9.43 -5.69 27.33
CA LEU A 59 -10.84 -5.33 27.44
C LEU A 59 -11.38 -5.84 28.78
N LYS A 60 -12.41 -5.16 29.27
CA LYS A 60 -13.18 -5.59 30.43
C LYS A 60 -14.66 -5.59 30.05
N ASP A 61 -15.34 -6.71 30.25
CA ASP A 61 -16.78 -6.80 29.97
C ASP A 61 -17.61 -6.18 31.10
N SER A 62 -18.94 -6.19 30.96
CA SER A 62 -19.85 -5.68 31.98
C SER A 62 -19.87 -6.49 33.28
N ASN A 63 -19.50 -7.77 33.23
CA ASN A 63 -19.41 -8.65 34.41
C ASN A 63 -18.07 -8.52 35.15
N GLY A 64 -17.11 -7.85 34.51
CA GLY A 64 -15.78 -7.59 35.02
C GLY A 64 -14.72 -8.61 34.61
N GLU A 65 -15.05 -9.54 33.71
CA GLU A 65 -14.11 -10.44 33.08
C GLU A 65 -13.12 -9.67 32.19
N ARG A 66 -11.88 -10.15 32.14
CA ARG A 66 -10.79 -9.51 31.40
C ARG A 66 -10.41 -10.35 30.20
N TYR A 67 -10.25 -9.66 29.07
CA TYR A 67 -9.83 -10.26 27.81
C TYR A 67 -8.58 -9.55 27.33
N GLY A 68 -7.57 -10.31 26.90
CA GLY A 68 -6.50 -9.75 26.05
C GLY A 68 -6.98 -9.75 24.61
N PHE A 69 -6.49 -8.82 23.80
CA PHE A 69 -6.64 -8.91 22.35
C PHE A 69 -5.35 -8.48 21.64
N GLU A 70 -5.19 -9.02 20.45
CA GLU A 70 -4.25 -8.54 19.45
C GLU A 70 -4.94 -8.35 18.09
N LEU A 71 -4.56 -7.27 17.40
CA LEU A 71 -4.96 -7.00 16.02
C LEU A 71 -3.73 -6.55 15.24
N THR A 72 -3.36 -7.33 14.22
CA THR A 72 -2.20 -7.06 13.38
C THR A 72 -2.58 -6.90 11.92
N PHE A 73 -1.93 -5.96 11.26
CA PHE A 73 -1.92 -5.82 9.81
C PHE A 73 -0.47 -5.74 9.35
N PHE A 74 -0.13 -6.56 8.36
CA PHE A 74 1.14 -6.53 7.66
C PHE A 74 0.88 -6.15 6.21
N ARG A 75 1.55 -5.10 5.75
CA ARG A 75 1.56 -4.62 4.38
C ARG A 75 2.95 -4.85 3.80
N ARG A 76 3.03 -5.51 2.64
CA ARG A 76 4.28 -5.62 1.88
C ARG A 76 4.04 -5.24 0.42
N ARG A 77 4.87 -4.36 -0.12
CA ARG A 77 4.91 -4.09 -1.56
C ARG A 77 5.47 -5.28 -2.33
N ILE A 78 4.81 -5.62 -3.44
CA ILE A 78 5.14 -6.77 -4.29
C ILE A 78 5.28 -6.41 -5.77
N ASP A 79 5.08 -5.15 -6.15
CA ASP A 79 5.15 -4.70 -7.55
C ASP A 79 6.50 -4.96 -8.23
N ASN A 80 7.60 -4.98 -7.47
CA ASN A 80 8.93 -5.33 -7.98
C ASN A 80 9.22 -6.85 -7.95
N ASP A 81 8.33 -7.65 -7.36
CA ASP A 81 8.50 -9.10 -7.26
C ASP A 81 8.20 -9.77 -8.61
N ARG A 82 8.93 -10.86 -8.88
CA ARG A 82 8.73 -11.70 -10.06
C ARG A 82 8.61 -13.18 -9.69
N PRO A 83 7.57 -13.60 -8.97
CA PRO A 83 7.38 -15.01 -8.64
C PRO A 83 7.31 -15.83 -9.94
N MET A 84 8.18 -16.85 -10.04
CA MET A 84 8.30 -17.69 -11.24
C MET A 84 8.55 -16.90 -12.54
N GLY A 85 9.17 -15.71 -12.45
CA GLY A 85 9.45 -14.84 -13.59
C GLY A 85 8.27 -13.98 -14.07
N ILE A 86 7.08 -14.12 -13.47
CA ILE A 86 5.90 -13.33 -13.83
C ILE A 86 5.85 -12.07 -12.96
N PRO A 87 5.73 -10.85 -13.52
CA PRO A 87 5.61 -9.63 -12.72
C PRO A 87 4.39 -9.67 -11.79
N ALA A 88 4.62 -9.58 -10.48
CA ALA A 88 3.52 -9.55 -9.50
C ALA A 88 2.63 -8.31 -9.64
N ALA A 89 3.17 -7.19 -10.15
CA ALA A 89 2.43 -5.98 -10.50
C ALA A 89 1.25 -6.21 -11.47
N TRP A 90 1.22 -7.32 -12.20
CA TRP A 90 0.05 -7.68 -13.02
C TRP A 90 -1.17 -8.09 -12.19
N PHE A 91 -0.95 -8.51 -10.94
CA PHE A 91 -1.99 -9.00 -10.03
C PHE A 91 -2.23 -8.04 -8.86
N GLY A 92 -1.26 -7.18 -8.56
CA GLY A 92 -1.39 -6.12 -7.57
C GLY A 92 -0.04 -5.57 -7.13
N ASP A 93 -0.08 -4.41 -6.49
CA ASP A 93 1.14 -3.71 -6.04
C ASP A 93 1.52 -4.10 -4.60
N THR A 94 0.60 -4.67 -3.84
CA THR A 94 0.78 -4.88 -2.40
C THR A 94 0.05 -6.14 -1.90
N ALA A 95 0.73 -6.92 -1.07
CA ALA A 95 0.15 -8.00 -0.30
C ALA A 95 -0.25 -7.51 1.11
N MET A 96 -1.46 -7.88 1.54
CA MET A 96 -1.98 -7.63 2.88
C MET A 96 -2.11 -8.96 3.62
N MET A 97 -1.71 -8.98 4.90
CA MET A 97 -2.01 -10.05 5.83
C MET A 97 -2.56 -9.44 7.12
N ALA A 98 -3.56 -10.07 7.71
CA ALA A 98 -4.15 -9.62 8.96
C ALA A 98 -4.45 -10.80 9.89
N HIS A 99 -4.37 -10.56 11.19
CA HIS A 99 -4.72 -11.53 12.23
C HIS A 99 -5.38 -10.82 13.42
N PHE A 100 -6.32 -11.51 14.05
CA PHE A 100 -7.01 -11.07 15.25
C PHE A 100 -7.22 -12.26 16.20
N ALA A 101 -6.90 -12.07 17.48
CA ALA A 101 -7.08 -13.05 18.56
C ALA A 101 -7.45 -12.36 19.89
#